data_AF-A0AAV5GYW9-F1
#
_entry.id   AF-A0AAV5GYW9-F1
#
_cell.length_a   1.000
_cell.length_b   1.000
_cell.length_c   1.000
_cell.angle_alpha   90.00
_cell.angle_beta   90.00
_cell.angle_gamma   90.00
#
_symmetry.space_group_name_H-M   'P 1'
#
loop_
_entity.id
_entity.type
_entity.pdbx_description
1 polymer ?
#
loop_
_entity_poly.entity_id
_entity_poly.type
_entity_poly.pdbx_seq_one_letter_code
_entity_poly.pdbx_strand_id
1 'polypeptide(L)'
;MAGIWNKLSGSEAAMVVDNMTTGDDSAFKFLELTRTQRLYGFGICLVAGFGLSLLGAIFFVLGQVPIFAVLYVVGVVCSLVGTGFLLGFKRQAKMMWDPVRRYAAAVFLLCIALTFVFAFAISIDVLVIVFAICTYLAYAWYSLSYVPHFCSLFGATRKAINLAPTAAVRASGVPAAARLNLRAVAGEADHGHGHGHGARAPRSDKPARWASRAALSPFGFAHATKVNAPTFASQQPRFLSTSAASLDAASQVPNFTKYTKATDQDSNRAFSYFMVGSLGLVTAAGAKSTVADFLTNMSASADVLALAKVEVDLSTIPEGKNVIIKWRGKPVFIRHRTQGEIDEANQVDVSSLRDPQKDSDRVKKPEWLVMLGVCTSDAGRARRGPAPLNLEVPEYDFDAGDENKLIIG
;
A
#
# COMPACT_ATOMS: atom_id res chain seq x y z
N MET A 1 -4.39 -30.38 11.03
CA MET A 1 -4.00 -29.59 9.83
C MET A 1 -3.33 -28.25 10.15
N ALA A 2 -3.53 -27.61 11.31
CA ALA A 2 -2.87 -26.33 11.65
C ALA A 2 -1.33 -26.41 11.82
N GLY A 3 -0.79 -27.54 12.29
CA GLY A 3 0.66 -27.70 12.52
C GLY A 3 1.54 -27.81 11.27
N ILE A 4 0.98 -28.25 10.15
CA ILE A 4 1.70 -28.33 8.85
C ILE A 4 1.82 -26.93 8.22
N TRP A 5 0.84 -26.06 8.50
CA TRP A 5 0.75 -24.71 7.93
C TRP A 5 1.70 -23.70 8.55
N ASN A 6 1.98 -23.79 9.86
CA ASN A 6 2.97 -22.93 10.50
C ASN A 6 4.40 -23.24 10.03
N LYS A 7 4.70 -24.51 9.72
CA LYS A 7 6.03 -24.94 9.25
C LYS A 7 6.32 -24.54 7.79
N LEU A 8 5.28 -24.45 6.95
CA LEU A 8 5.40 -24.03 5.55
C LEU A 8 5.43 -22.49 5.39
N SER A 9 4.62 -21.75 6.16
CA SER A 9 4.56 -20.27 6.01
C SER A 9 5.84 -19.54 6.44
N GLY A 10 6.54 -20.04 7.47
CA GLY A 10 7.83 -19.48 7.89
C GLY A 10 8.96 -19.74 6.90
N SER A 11 8.91 -20.88 6.19
CA SER A 11 9.86 -21.23 5.14
C SER A 11 9.59 -20.46 3.84
N GLU A 12 8.33 -20.29 3.44
CA GLU A 12 7.97 -19.61 2.19
C GLU A 12 8.07 -18.08 2.29
N ALA A 13 7.73 -17.47 3.42
CA ALA A 13 7.89 -16.02 3.62
C ALA A 13 9.37 -15.61 3.66
N ALA A 14 10.23 -16.43 4.29
CA ALA A 14 11.68 -16.26 4.23
C ALA A 14 12.18 -16.42 2.79
N MET A 15 11.69 -17.42 2.04
CA MET A 15 12.09 -17.66 0.64
C MET A 15 11.60 -16.58 -0.35
N VAL A 16 10.54 -15.82 -0.05
CA VAL A 16 10.07 -14.69 -0.88
C VAL A 16 10.91 -13.44 -0.66
N VAL A 17 11.35 -13.18 0.58
CA VAL A 17 12.26 -12.07 0.90
C VAL A 17 13.68 -12.38 0.41
N ASP A 18 14.15 -13.61 0.63
CA ASP A 18 15.49 -14.06 0.23
C ASP A 18 15.66 -14.13 -1.30
N ASN A 19 14.59 -14.45 -2.05
CA ASN A 19 14.58 -14.43 -3.53
C ASN A 19 14.36 -13.03 -4.15
N MET A 20 13.96 -12.01 -3.38
CA MET A 20 14.02 -10.63 -3.87
C MET A 20 15.46 -10.10 -3.85
N THR A 21 16.32 -10.67 -3.01
CA THR A 21 17.71 -10.25 -2.81
C THR A 21 18.75 -11.20 -3.42
N THR A 22 18.46 -12.48 -3.60
CA THR A 22 19.40 -13.48 -4.13
C THR A 22 18.74 -14.39 -5.16
N GLY A 23 19.33 -14.52 -6.35
CA GLY A 23 18.90 -15.48 -7.37
C GLY A 23 18.87 -14.91 -8.79
N ASP A 24 19.97 -15.09 -9.51
CA ASP A 24 20.14 -14.87 -10.96
C ASP A 24 19.31 -15.83 -11.85
N ASP A 25 18.19 -16.36 -11.35
CA ASP A 25 17.30 -17.21 -12.13
C ASP A 25 16.28 -16.35 -12.89
N SER A 26 16.75 -15.90 -14.05
CA SER A 26 16.02 -15.12 -15.04
C SER A 26 14.71 -15.79 -15.48
N ALA A 27 13.59 -15.40 -14.85
CA ALA A 27 12.23 -15.79 -15.24
C ALA A 27 11.85 -15.46 -16.70
N PHE A 28 12.65 -14.64 -17.39
CA PHE A 28 12.51 -14.27 -18.80
C PHE A 28 13.76 -14.56 -19.62
N LYS A 29 14.35 -15.76 -19.49
CA LYS A 29 15.48 -16.20 -20.33
C LYS A 29 15.20 -16.14 -21.84
N PHE A 30 13.92 -16.17 -22.24
CA PHE A 30 13.47 -16.03 -23.63
C PHE A 30 13.48 -14.59 -24.18
N LEU A 31 13.50 -13.57 -23.31
CA LEU A 31 13.42 -12.15 -23.73
C LEU A 31 14.66 -11.33 -23.36
N GLU A 32 15.69 -11.93 -22.73
CA GLU A 32 16.96 -11.28 -22.31
C GLU A 32 16.81 -9.89 -21.64
N LEU A 33 15.65 -9.59 -21.03
CA LEU A 33 15.40 -8.30 -20.39
C LEU A 33 16.15 -8.18 -19.07
N THR A 34 16.89 -7.08 -18.90
CA THR A 34 17.62 -6.72 -17.67
C THR A 34 16.68 -6.38 -16.51
N ARG A 35 17.17 -6.49 -15.26
CA ARG A 35 16.38 -6.27 -14.03
C ARG A 35 15.76 -4.87 -13.96
N THR A 36 16.47 -3.86 -14.44
CA THR A 36 16.01 -2.46 -14.53
C THR A 36 14.87 -2.32 -15.55
N GLN A 37 14.98 -2.94 -16.72
CA GLN A 37 13.92 -2.92 -17.75
C GLN A 37 12.62 -3.56 -17.27
N ARG A 38 12.69 -4.63 -16.47
CA ARG A 38 11.50 -5.25 -15.86
C ARG A 38 10.83 -4.37 -14.81
N LEU A 39 11.63 -3.66 -14.02
CA LEU A 39 11.13 -2.70 -13.04
C LEU A 39 10.44 -1.51 -13.72
N TYR A 40 11.01 -1.01 -14.84
CA TYR A 40 10.34 0.00 -15.67
C TYR A 40 9.04 -0.52 -16.28
N GLY A 41 9.01 -1.75 -16.79
CA GLY A 41 7.78 -2.38 -17.29
C GLY A 41 6.68 -2.51 -16.22
N PHE A 42 7.06 -2.90 -15.00
CA PHE A 42 6.15 -2.92 -13.86
C PHE A 42 5.63 -1.52 -13.50
N GLY A 43 6.54 -0.54 -13.39
CA GLY A 43 6.18 0.84 -13.08
C GLY A 43 5.23 1.46 -14.10
N ILE A 44 5.47 1.22 -15.39
CA ILE A 44 4.61 1.73 -16.48
C ILE A 44 3.21 1.11 -16.40
N CYS A 45 3.08 -0.21 -16.23
CA CYS A 45 1.72 -0.80 -16.16
C CYS A 45 0.98 -0.42 -14.87
N LEU A 46 1.69 -0.20 -13.76
CA LEU A 46 1.05 0.26 -12.53
C LEU A 46 0.52 1.70 -12.69
N VAL A 47 1.33 2.61 -13.24
CA VAL A 47 0.92 3.99 -13.50
C VAL A 47 -0.21 4.05 -14.54
N ALA A 48 -0.10 3.27 -15.63
CA ALA A 48 -1.14 3.19 -16.66
C ALA A 48 -2.44 2.57 -16.10
N GLY A 49 -2.34 1.50 -15.32
CA GLY A 49 -3.50 0.84 -14.68
C GLY A 49 -4.22 1.75 -13.68
N PHE A 50 -3.47 2.51 -12.87
CA PHE A 50 -4.02 3.52 -11.97
C PHE A 50 -4.66 4.68 -12.73
N GLY A 51 -4.01 5.17 -13.78
CA GLY A 51 -4.55 6.22 -14.65
C GLY A 51 -5.86 5.81 -15.33
N LEU A 52 -5.94 4.60 -15.88
CA LEU A 52 -7.15 4.05 -16.48
C LEU A 52 -8.28 3.88 -15.46
N SER A 53 -7.95 3.52 -14.22
CA SER A 53 -8.93 3.37 -13.14
C SER A 53 -9.49 4.72 -12.68
N LEU A 54 -8.65 5.75 -12.59
CA LEU A 54 -9.08 7.13 -12.30
C LEU A 54 -9.94 7.69 -13.44
N LEU A 55 -9.54 7.47 -14.68
CA LEU A 55 -10.28 7.90 -15.86
C LEU A 55 -11.65 7.18 -15.90
N GLY A 56 -11.70 5.87 -15.61
CA GLY A 56 -12.94 5.13 -15.44
C GLY A 56 -13.86 5.75 -14.38
N ALA A 57 -13.34 6.13 -13.21
CA ALA A 57 -14.13 6.77 -12.16
C ALA A 57 -14.76 8.11 -12.59
N ILE A 58 -14.08 8.87 -13.44
CA ILE A 58 -14.64 10.11 -14.03
C ILE A 58 -15.82 9.77 -14.96
N PHE A 59 -15.66 8.79 -15.86
CA PHE A 59 -16.75 8.35 -16.76
C PHE A 59 -17.94 7.75 -16.01
N PHE A 60 -17.70 7.13 -14.85
CA PHE A 60 -18.76 6.69 -13.95
C PHE A 60 -19.60 7.86 -13.41
N VAL A 61 -18.96 8.95 -12.98
CA VAL A 61 -19.67 10.16 -12.51
C VAL A 61 -20.44 10.85 -13.64
N LEU A 62 -19.95 10.76 -14.87
CA LEU A 62 -20.62 11.28 -16.07
C LEU A 62 -21.78 10.38 -16.56
N GLY A 63 -22.05 9.26 -15.89
CA GLY A 63 -23.15 8.35 -16.22
C GLY A 63 -22.88 7.41 -17.40
N GLN A 64 -21.65 7.33 -17.90
CA GLN A 64 -21.26 6.44 -19.00
C GLN A 64 -20.73 5.09 -18.48
N VAL A 65 -21.66 4.25 -18.00
CA VAL A 65 -21.37 2.96 -17.36
C VAL A 65 -20.61 1.95 -18.25
N PRO A 66 -20.89 1.82 -19.57
CA PRO A 66 -20.16 0.85 -20.42
C PRO A 66 -18.67 1.19 -20.57
N ILE A 67 -18.37 2.49 -20.72
CA ILE A 67 -16.98 2.98 -20.86
C ILE A 67 -16.24 2.80 -19.53
N PHE A 68 -16.91 3.09 -18.40
CA PHE A 68 -16.38 2.79 -17.07
C PHE A 68 -16.00 1.30 -16.92
N ALA A 69 -16.88 0.38 -17.30
CA ALA A 69 -16.64 -1.06 -17.17
C ALA A 69 -15.40 -1.52 -17.95
N VAL A 70 -15.23 -1.03 -19.18
CA VAL A 70 -14.07 -1.35 -20.01
C VAL A 70 -12.79 -0.81 -19.37
N LEU A 71 -12.77 0.47 -19.01
CA LEU A 71 -11.58 1.12 -18.43
C LEU A 71 -11.18 0.50 -17.09
N TYR A 72 -12.17 0.16 -16.25
CA TYR A 72 -11.95 -0.51 -14.98
C TYR A 72 -11.30 -1.87 -15.17
N VAL A 73 -11.84 -2.71 -16.06
CA VAL A 73 -11.29 -4.06 -16.26
C VAL A 73 -9.92 -4.01 -16.95
N VAL A 74 -9.72 -3.12 -17.92
CA VAL A 74 -8.41 -2.93 -18.56
C VAL A 74 -7.38 -2.44 -17.54
N GLY A 75 -7.76 -1.55 -16.62
CA GLY A 75 -6.89 -1.11 -15.52
C GLY A 75 -6.50 -2.24 -14.58
N VAL A 76 -7.45 -3.10 -14.20
CA VAL A 76 -7.21 -4.28 -13.35
C VAL A 76 -6.32 -5.32 -14.07
N VAL A 77 -6.57 -5.57 -15.35
CA VAL A 77 -5.76 -6.50 -16.16
C VAL A 77 -4.33 -5.98 -16.36
N CYS A 78 -4.13 -4.69 -16.65
CA CYS A 78 -2.77 -4.11 -16.71
C CYS A 78 -2.06 -4.24 -15.36
N SER A 79 -2.76 -4.00 -14.25
CA SER A 79 -2.18 -4.18 -12.91
C SER A 79 -1.72 -5.63 -12.65
N LEU A 80 -2.51 -6.62 -13.07
CA LEU A 80 -2.13 -8.04 -13.01
C LEU A 80 -0.93 -8.37 -13.91
N VAL A 81 -0.92 -7.86 -15.14
CA VAL A 81 0.18 -8.06 -16.10
C VAL A 81 1.47 -7.42 -15.59
N GLY A 82 1.38 -6.25 -14.94
CA GLY A 82 2.49 -5.58 -14.28
C GLY A 82 3.18 -6.50 -13.28
N THR A 83 2.42 -7.11 -12.37
CA THR A 83 3.00 -8.05 -11.39
C THR A 83 3.67 -9.28 -12.03
N GLY A 84 3.31 -9.62 -13.27
CA GLY A 84 3.96 -10.66 -14.08
C GLY A 84 5.33 -10.29 -14.62
N PHE A 85 5.63 -9.01 -14.81
CA PHE A 85 6.98 -8.56 -15.20
C PHE A 85 8.01 -8.73 -14.08
N LEU A 86 7.57 -8.70 -12.82
CA LEU A 86 8.44 -8.90 -11.66
C LEU A 86 8.71 -10.39 -11.39
N LEU A 87 7.66 -11.22 -11.32
CA LEU A 87 7.77 -12.63 -10.93
C LEU A 87 7.90 -13.61 -12.11
N GLY A 88 7.51 -13.19 -13.31
CA GLY A 88 7.39 -14.04 -14.51
C GLY A 88 6.00 -14.67 -14.66
N PHE A 89 5.41 -14.57 -15.86
CA PHE A 89 4.03 -15.02 -16.13
C PHE A 89 3.75 -16.48 -15.76
N LYS A 90 4.69 -17.39 -16.05
CA LYS A 90 4.55 -18.82 -15.70
C LYS A 90 4.54 -19.05 -14.19
N ARG A 91 5.38 -18.31 -13.44
CA ARG A 91 5.48 -18.42 -11.98
C ARG A 91 4.27 -17.76 -11.32
N GLN A 92 3.81 -16.62 -11.82
CA GLN A 92 2.61 -15.94 -11.36
C GLN A 92 1.35 -16.80 -11.55
N ALA A 93 1.19 -17.43 -12.72
CA ALA A 93 0.09 -18.36 -12.94
C ALA A 93 0.15 -19.56 -11.99
N LYS A 94 1.34 -20.11 -11.74
CA LYS A 94 1.50 -21.21 -10.77
C LYS A 94 1.13 -20.78 -9.35
N MET A 95 1.53 -19.58 -8.92
CA MET A 95 1.20 -19.01 -7.60
C MET A 95 -0.29 -18.65 -7.45
N MET A 96 -1.00 -18.34 -8.55
CA MET A 96 -2.45 -18.13 -8.53
C MET A 96 -3.23 -19.41 -8.20
N TRP A 97 -2.70 -20.57 -8.59
CA TRP A 97 -3.36 -21.87 -8.45
C TRP A 97 -2.94 -22.66 -7.20
N ASP A 98 -2.26 -22.02 -6.25
CA ASP A 98 -1.95 -22.66 -4.97
C ASP A 98 -3.24 -23.04 -4.21
N PRO A 99 -3.27 -24.20 -3.52
CA PRO A 99 -4.48 -24.78 -2.92
C PRO A 99 -5.16 -23.86 -1.88
N VAL A 100 -4.39 -22.94 -1.33
CA VAL A 100 -4.83 -21.92 -0.36
C VAL A 100 -5.58 -20.76 -1.03
N ARG A 101 -5.19 -20.39 -2.25
CA ARG A 101 -5.58 -19.13 -2.92
C ARG A 101 -6.45 -19.34 -4.16
N ARG A 102 -6.52 -20.58 -4.67
CA ARG A 102 -7.27 -20.95 -5.88
C ARG A 102 -8.73 -20.48 -5.89
N TYR A 103 -9.41 -20.51 -4.75
CA TYR A 103 -10.81 -20.07 -4.66
C TYR A 103 -10.95 -18.56 -4.81
N ALA A 104 -10.05 -17.78 -4.19
CA ALA A 104 -10.02 -16.32 -4.33
C ALA A 104 -9.70 -15.90 -5.77
N ALA A 105 -8.70 -16.54 -6.38
CA ALA A 105 -8.31 -16.30 -7.77
C ALA A 105 -9.45 -16.66 -8.75
N ALA A 106 -10.11 -17.81 -8.56
CA ALA A 106 -11.22 -18.23 -9.41
C ALA A 106 -12.43 -17.27 -9.31
N VAL A 107 -12.79 -16.83 -8.11
CA VAL A 107 -13.89 -15.87 -7.90
C VAL A 107 -13.56 -14.52 -8.55
N PHE A 108 -12.32 -14.06 -8.41
CA PHE A 108 -11.86 -12.81 -9.02
C PHE A 108 -11.91 -12.86 -10.57
N LEU A 109 -11.38 -13.92 -11.18
CA LEU A 109 -11.42 -14.10 -12.64
C LEU A 109 -12.86 -14.25 -13.16
N LEU A 110 -13.72 -14.94 -12.42
CA LEU A 110 -15.13 -15.08 -12.75
C LEU A 110 -15.87 -13.73 -12.67
N CYS A 111 -15.59 -12.90 -11.66
CA CYS A 111 -16.17 -11.56 -11.56
C CYS A 111 -15.73 -10.65 -12.71
N ILE A 112 -14.47 -10.74 -13.15
CA ILE A 112 -13.99 -10.02 -14.34
C ILE A 112 -14.77 -10.43 -15.59
N ALA A 113 -14.93 -11.73 -15.83
CA ALA A 113 -15.65 -12.24 -16.99
C ALA A 113 -17.12 -11.83 -16.97
N LEU A 114 -17.79 -11.93 -15.81
CA LEU A 114 -19.17 -11.52 -15.66
C LEU A 114 -19.36 -10.01 -15.85
N THR A 115 -18.43 -9.18 -15.36
CA THR A 115 -18.46 -7.72 -15.57
C THR A 115 -18.46 -7.38 -17.07
N PHE A 116 -17.66 -8.08 -17.87
CA PHE A 116 -17.65 -7.92 -19.33
C PHE A 116 -18.96 -8.39 -19.99
N VAL A 117 -19.48 -9.56 -19.59
CA VAL A 117 -20.73 -10.10 -20.14
C VAL A 117 -21.90 -9.16 -19.86
N PHE A 118 -22.02 -8.65 -18.64
CA PHE A 118 -23.11 -7.72 -18.31
C PHE A 118 -22.94 -6.34 -18.94
N ALA A 119 -21.70 -5.88 -19.16
CA ALA A 119 -21.43 -4.62 -19.83
C ALA A 119 -21.84 -4.63 -21.31
N PHE A 120 -21.59 -5.73 -22.03
CA PHE A 120 -21.80 -5.80 -23.49
C PHE A 120 -23.01 -6.62 -23.94
N ALA A 121 -23.37 -7.70 -23.24
CA ALA A 121 -24.40 -8.63 -23.71
C ALA A 121 -25.79 -8.31 -23.15
N ILE A 122 -25.86 -7.78 -21.92
CA ILE A 122 -27.13 -7.63 -21.18
C ILE A 122 -27.45 -6.15 -20.89
N SER A 123 -26.46 -5.25 -20.95
CA SER A 123 -26.60 -3.79 -20.81
C SER A 123 -27.47 -3.35 -19.61
N ILE A 124 -27.35 -4.07 -18.48
CA ILE A 124 -27.98 -3.69 -17.22
C ILE A 124 -26.93 -3.01 -16.35
N ASP A 125 -26.97 -1.68 -16.32
CA ASP A 125 -25.97 -0.82 -15.67
C ASP A 125 -25.79 -1.12 -14.18
N VAL A 126 -26.89 -1.34 -13.45
CA VAL A 126 -26.87 -1.64 -12.01
C VAL A 126 -26.07 -2.91 -11.72
N LEU A 127 -26.21 -3.92 -12.58
CA LEU A 127 -25.58 -5.21 -12.37
C LEU A 127 -24.07 -5.15 -12.66
N VAL A 128 -23.66 -4.35 -13.65
CA VAL A 128 -22.24 -4.06 -13.94
C VAL A 128 -21.56 -3.41 -12.73
N ILE A 129 -22.23 -2.48 -12.05
CA ILE A 129 -21.70 -1.82 -10.85
C ILE A 129 -21.56 -2.81 -9.69
N VAL A 130 -22.56 -3.67 -9.48
CA VAL A 130 -22.51 -4.72 -8.44
C VAL A 130 -21.33 -5.66 -8.70
N PHE A 131 -21.14 -6.12 -9.93
CA PHE A 131 -20.01 -6.99 -10.27
C PHE A 131 -18.65 -6.26 -10.20
N ALA A 132 -18.58 -4.96 -10.51
CA ALA A 132 -17.37 -4.17 -10.31
C ALA A 132 -16.98 -4.07 -8.81
N ILE A 133 -17.95 -3.85 -7.92
CA ILE A 133 -17.72 -3.84 -6.47
C ILE A 133 -17.29 -5.24 -5.99
N CYS A 134 -17.97 -6.29 -6.45
CA CYS A 134 -17.57 -7.68 -6.14
C CYS A 134 -16.15 -7.98 -6.64
N THR A 135 -15.75 -7.45 -7.80
CA THR A 135 -14.40 -7.59 -8.35
C THR A 135 -13.37 -6.92 -7.43
N TYR A 136 -13.63 -5.70 -6.95
CA TYR A 136 -12.76 -5.02 -6.00
C TYR A 136 -12.62 -5.78 -4.67
N LEU A 137 -13.74 -6.28 -4.13
CA LEU A 137 -13.73 -7.09 -2.90
C LEU A 137 -12.98 -8.41 -3.08
N ALA A 138 -13.16 -9.08 -4.22
CA ALA A 138 -12.44 -10.30 -4.57
C ALA A 138 -10.93 -10.05 -4.77
N TYR A 139 -10.56 -8.90 -5.34
CA TYR A 139 -9.16 -8.49 -5.49
C TYR A 139 -8.50 -8.17 -4.14
N ALA A 140 -9.20 -7.45 -3.26
CA ALA A 140 -8.74 -7.19 -1.90
C ALA A 140 -8.57 -8.50 -1.12
N TRP A 141 -9.53 -9.43 -1.25
CA TRP A 141 -9.44 -10.76 -0.68
C TRP A 141 -8.25 -11.56 -1.22
N TYR A 142 -8.04 -11.54 -2.53
CA TYR A 142 -6.91 -12.20 -3.17
C TYR A 142 -5.58 -11.63 -2.64
N SER A 143 -5.49 -10.32 -2.48
CA SER A 143 -4.33 -9.62 -1.89
C SER A 143 -4.14 -9.98 -0.41
N LEU A 144 -5.21 -10.05 0.37
CA LEU A 144 -5.18 -10.44 1.79
C LEU A 144 -4.78 -11.91 1.99
N SER A 145 -5.01 -12.78 1.00
CA SER A 145 -4.58 -14.19 1.04
C SER A 145 -3.06 -14.37 1.02
N TYR A 146 -2.30 -13.31 0.72
CA TYR A 146 -0.84 -13.29 0.87
C TYR A 146 -0.41 -13.08 2.32
N VAL A 147 -1.27 -12.54 3.18
CA VAL A 147 -0.96 -12.26 4.59
C VAL A 147 -1.41 -13.42 5.48
N PRO A 148 -0.48 -14.15 6.15
CA PRO A 148 -0.79 -15.40 6.84
C PRO A 148 -1.84 -15.28 7.97
N HIS A 149 -2.03 -14.08 8.53
CA HIS A 149 -2.96 -13.88 9.66
C HIS A 149 -4.44 -13.77 9.23
N PHE A 150 -4.73 -13.35 7.98
CA PHE A 150 -6.11 -13.13 7.51
C PHE A 150 -6.84 -14.42 7.06
N CYS A 151 -6.10 -15.48 6.71
CA CYS A 151 -6.67 -16.77 6.30
C CYS A 151 -7.41 -17.51 7.43
N SER A 152 -7.19 -17.15 8.70
CA SER A 152 -7.92 -17.72 9.83
C SER A 152 -9.38 -17.23 9.94
N LEU A 153 -9.71 -16.11 9.28
CA LEU A 153 -11.01 -15.45 9.42
C LEU A 153 -12.12 -16.07 8.56
N PHE A 154 -11.75 -16.84 7.52
CA PHE A 154 -12.67 -17.26 6.45
C PHE A 154 -12.87 -18.77 6.33
N GLY A 155 -12.53 -19.53 7.38
CA GLY A 155 -13.03 -20.89 7.52
C GLY A 155 -14.55 -20.90 7.47
N ALA A 156 -15.12 -21.63 6.49
CA ALA A 156 -16.55 -21.82 6.36
C ALA A 156 -17.12 -22.49 7.62
N THR A 157 -17.59 -21.66 8.56
CA THR A 157 -18.36 -22.12 9.70
C THR A 157 -19.81 -22.24 9.26
N ARG A 158 -20.41 -23.42 9.45
CA ARG A 158 -21.87 -23.56 9.41
C ARG A 158 -22.44 -22.66 10.51
N LYS A 159 -22.93 -21.46 10.15
CA LYS A 159 -23.63 -20.60 11.09
C LYS A 159 -25.07 -21.09 11.23
N ALA A 160 -25.34 -21.79 12.32
CA ALA A 160 -26.71 -21.91 12.82
C ALA A 160 -27.15 -20.52 13.29
N ILE A 161 -28.21 -19.98 12.68
CA ILE A 161 -28.82 -18.73 13.14
C ILE A 161 -29.70 -19.08 14.34
N ASN A 162 -29.16 -18.92 15.55
CA ASN A 162 -29.99 -18.92 16.75
C ASN A 162 -30.68 -17.56 16.83
N LEU A 163 -31.99 -17.51 16.57
CA LEU A 163 -32.82 -16.33 16.81
C LEU A 163 -32.80 -16.01 18.31
N ALA A 164 -32.53 -14.76 18.68
CA ALA A 164 -32.53 -14.33 20.07
C ALA A 164 -33.93 -14.49 20.72
N PRO A 165 -34.05 -15.09 21.92
CA PRO A 165 -35.31 -15.40 22.54
C PRO A 165 -35.92 -14.12 23.12
N THR A 166 -36.86 -13.51 22.39
CA THR A 166 -37.51 -12.27 22.87
C THR A 166 -39.02 -12.30 22.77
N ALA A 167 -39.58 -13.45 22.38
CA ALA A 167 -40.98 -13.75 22.60
C ALA A 167 -41.06 -15.25 22.93
N ALA A 168 -41.74 -15.59 24.03
CA ALA A 168 -42.14 -16.98 24.24
C ALA A 168 -43.12 -17.35 23.12
N VAL A 169 -43.04 -18.55 22.57
CA VAL A 169 -43.92 -19.01 21.50
C VAL A 169 -44.59 -20.29 21.99
N ARG A 170 -45.93 -20.38 21.91
CA ARG A 170 -46.65 -21.63 22.20
C ARG A 170 -46.27 -22.71 21.19
N ALA A 171 -46.50 -23.99 21.50
CA ALA A 171 -46.25 -25.11 20.58
C ALA A 171 -46.93 -24.95 19.20
N SER A 172 -47.93 -24.08 19.08
CA SER A 172 -48.57 -23.68 17.83
C SER A 172 -47.82 -22.63 17.01
N GLY A 173 -46.70 -22.07 17.45
CA GLY A 173 -45.99 -21.00 16.73
C GLY A 173 -46.52 -19.57 17.00
N VAL A 174 -47.48 -19.41 17.90
CA VAL A 174 -48.06 -18.11 18.28
C VAL A 174 -47.28 -17.48 19.45
N PRO A 175 -46.86 -16.20 19.36
CA PRO A 175 -46.15 -15.53 20.45
C PRO A 175 -47.04 -15.37 21.69
N ALA A 176 -46.57 -15.86 22.83
CA ALA A 176 -47.20 -15.76 24.14
C ALA A 176 -46.79 -14.45 24.83
N ALA A 177 -47.70 -13.48 24.88
CA ALA A 177 -47.58 -12.27 25.68
C ALA A 177 -48.46 -12.39 26.93
N ALA A 178 -47.85 -12.71 28.09
CA ALA A 178 -48.57 -13.04 29.32
C ALA A 178 -49.38 -11.87 29.94
N ARG A 179 -49.25 -10.64 29.43
CA ARG A 179 -49.94 -9.44 29.93
C ARG A 179 -50.75 -8.67 28.87
N LEU A 180 -50.91 -9.23 27.68
CA LEU A 180 -51.77 -8.66 26.64
C LEU A 180 -53.18 -9.24 26.80
N ASN A 181 -54.18 -8.37 27.01
CA ASN A 181 -55.57 -8.81 27.13
C ASN A 181 -56.10 -9.29 25.77
N LEU A 182 -56.04 -10.60 25.54
CA LEU A 182 -56.49 -11.25 24.30
C LEU A 182 -58.02 -11.28 24.12
N ARG A 183 -58.79 -10.74 25.08
CA ARG A 183 -60.24 -10.51 24.93
C ARG A 183 -60.57 -9.15 24.33
N ALA A 184 -59.59 -8.25 24.17
CA ALA A 184 -59.80 -7.01 23.44
C ALA A 184 -60.03 -7.35 21.97
N VAL A 185 -61.27 -7.20 21.51
CA VAL A 185 -61.58 -7.17 20.09
C VAL A 185 -60.74 -6.04 19.49
N ALA A 186 -59.94 -6.34 18.46
CA ALA A 186 -59.23 -5.31 17.73
C ALA A 186 -60.26 -4.28 17.27
N GLY A 187 -60.11 -3.03 17.72
CA GLY A 187 -60.91 -1.92 17.23
C GLY A 187 -60.86 -1.90 15.70
N GLU A 188 -62.02 -1.65 15.11
CA GLU A 188 -62.21 -1.51 13.67
C GLU A 188 -61.11 -0.60 13.10
N ALA A 189 -60.44 -1.06 12.05
CA ALA A 189 -59.34 -0.33 11.45
C ALA A 189 -59.87 1.03 10.96
N ASP A 190 -59.48 2.10 11.65
CA ASP A 190 -59.88 3.45 11.27
C ASP A 190 -59.05 3.92 10.08
N HIS A 191 -59.47 3.48 8.89
CA HIS A 191 -59.17 4.14 7.63
C HIS A 191 -60.40 4.07 6.72
N GLY A 192 -61.13 5.19 6.66
CA GLY A 192 -61.80 5.67 5.46
C GLY A 192 -63.07 4.93 5.00
N HIS A 193 -64.21 5.53 5.30
CA HIS A 193 -65.49 5.51 4.56
C HIS A 193 -65.99 4.20 3.92
N GLY A 194 -67.14 3.73 4.41
CA GLY A 194 -68.18 3.15 3.55
C GLY A 194 -68.40 1.64 3.65
N HIS A 195 -69.52 1.29 4.28
CA HIS A 195 -70.32 0.07 4.10
C HIS A 195 -69.64 -1.31 4.22
N GLY A 196 -70.04 -2.03 5.29
CA GLY A 196 -70.48 -3.44 5.24
C GLY A 196 -69.60 -4.48 4.54
N HIS A 197 -69.08 -5.41 5.35
CA HIS A 197 -68.46 -6.70 4.97
C HIS A 197 -66.95 -6.69 4.67
N GLY A 198 -66.15 -6.15 5.57
CA GLY A 198 -64.70 -6.45 5.65
C GLY A 198 -64.44 -7.75 6.43
N ALA A 199 -63.61 -8.64 5.89
CA ALA A 199 -63.23 -9.88 6.58
C ALA A 199 -62.54 -9.58 7.92
N ARG A 200 -63.07 -10.15 9.00
CA ARG A 200 -62.52 -10.05 10.36
C ARG A 200 -61.01 -10.30 10.34
N ALA A 201 -60.23 -9.33 10.82
CA ALA A 201 -58.78 -9.49 10.97
C ALA A 201 -58.47 -10.83 11.67
N PRO A 202 -57.49 -11.61 11.19
CA PRO A 202 -57.25 -12.94 11.71
C PRO A 202 -56.99 -12.86 13.22
N ARG A 203 -57.77 -13.61 13.99
CA ARG A 203 -57.59 -13.74 15.43
C ARG A 203 -56.13 -14.14 15.70
N SER A 204 -55.53 -13.54 16.73
CA SER A 204 -54.13 -13.74 17.13
C SER A 204 -53.82 -15.16 17.63
N ASP A 205 -54.81 -16.05 17.66
CA ASP A 205 -54.73 -17.46 18.03
C ASP A 205 -54.36 -18.39 16.85
N LYS A 206 -54.36 -17.89 15.60
CA LYS A 206 -53.95 -18.68 14.43
C LYS A 206 -52.42 -18.63 14.21
N PRO A 207 -51.77 -19.77 13.90
CA PRO A 207 -50.35 -19.80 13.57
C PRO A 207 -50.06 -18.90 12.36
N ALA A 208 -49.01 -18.09 12.44
CA ALA A 208 -48.63 -17.24 11.32
C ALA A 208 -48.20 -18.11 10.12
N ARG A 209 -48.57 -17.71 8.89
CA ARG A 209 -48.34 -18.49 7.65
C ARG A 209 -46.88 -18.90 7.40
N TRP A 210 -45.92 -18.26 8.06
CA TRP A 210 -44.48 -18.55 7.98
C TRP A 210 -44.01 -19.62 8.98
N ALA A 211 -44.80 -19.96 10.00
CA ALA A 211 -44.40 -20.86 11.08
C ALA A 211 -44.49 -22.35 10.70
N SER A 212 -45.22 -22.69 9.64
CA SER A 212 -45.30 -24.06 9.13
C SER A 212 -45.69 -24.05 7.65
N ARG A 213 -44.68 -24.15 6.77
CA ARG A 213 -44.92 -24.35 5.34
C ARG A 213 -44.14 -25.58 4.87
N ALA A 214 -44.87 -26.57 4.36
CA ALA A 214 -44.32 -27.56 3.44
C ALA A 214 -44.80 -27.15 2.04
N ALA A 215 -43.87 -26.98 1.10
CA ALA A 215 -44.20 -26.62 -0.28
C ALA A 215 -43.51 -27.62 -1.22
N LEU A 216 -44.29 -28.26 -2.09
CA LEU A 216 -43.79 -29.15 -3.14
C LEU A 216 -43.46 -28.31 -4.39
N SER A 217 -42.23 -28.44 -4.89
CA SER A 217 -41.82 -27.92 -6.20
C SER A 217 -42.03 -28.99 -7.29
N PRO A 218 -42.15 -28.61 -8.57
CA PRO A 218 -42.40 -29.55 -9.67
C PRO A 218 -41.31 -30.61 -9.91
N PHE A 219 -40.16 -30.54 -9.21
CA PHE A 219 -39.03 -31.47 -9.37
C PHE A 219 -38.67 -32.26 -8.10
N GLY A 220 -39.50 -32.22 -7.06
CA GLY A 220 -39.29 -33.03 -5.87
C GLY A 220 -38.28 -32.47 -4.85
N PHE A 221 -38.58 -32.76 -3.58
CA PHE A 221 -38.03 -32.29 -2.31
C PHE A 221 -38.42 -30.87 -1.84
N ALA A 222 -39.23 -30.89 -0.77
CA ALA A 222 -39.84 -29.75 -0.09
C ALA A 222 -39.01 -29.32 1.13
N HIS A 223 -38.72 -28.02 1.23
CA HIS A 223 -38.14 -27.44 2.45
C HIS A 223 -39.19 -27.43 3.57
N ALA A 224 -38.89 -28.07 4.70
CA ALA A 224 -39.71 -28.01 5.92
C ALA A 224 -38.98 -27.16 6.97
N THR A 225 -39.50 -25.97 7.26
CA THR A 225 -38.99 -25.14 8.36
C THR A 225 -39.54 -25.65 9.69
N LYS A 226 -38.69 -26.28 10.52
CA LYS A 226 -39.01 -26.56 11.93
C LYS A 226 -38.40 -25.46 12.80
N VAL A 227 -39.24 -24.68 13.47
CA VAL A 227 -38.80 -23.74 14.51
C VAL A 227 -38.74 -24.51 15.82
N ASN A 228 -37.54 -24.80 16.31
CA ASN A 228 -37.35 -25.41 17.63
C ASN A 228 -36.98 -24.28 18.60
N ALA A 229 -37.98 -23.70 19.28
CA ALA A 229 -37.74 -22.67 20.29
C ALA A 229 -37.53 -23.35 21.66
N PRO A 230 -36.36 -23.24 22.29
CA PRO A 230 -36.12 -23.82 23.61
C PRO A 230 -36.90 -23.04 24.69
N THR A 231 -37.49 -23.75 25.64
CA THR A 231 -38.14 -23.19 26.82
C THR A 231 -37.08 -22.75 27.84
N PHE A 232 -36.67 -21.47 27.83
CA PHE A 232 -35.86 -20.91 28.91
C PHE A 232 -36.39 -19.56 29.41
N ALA A 233 -36.14 -19.32 30.71
CA ALA A 233 -36.98 -18.55 31.62
C ALA A 233 -36.42 -17.17 32.04
N SER A 234 -35.54 -16.52 31.26
CA SER A 234 -35.09 -15.16 31.60
C SER A 234 -35.70 -14.11 30.67
N GLN A 235 -36.53 -13.25 31.27
CA GLN A 235 -37.11 -12.09 30.61
C GLN A 235 -36.04 -10.99 30.49
N GLN A 236 -35.71 -10.55 29.28
CA GLN A 236 -35.18 -9.21 29.06
C GLN A 236 -36.25 -8.38 28.35
N PRO A 237 -36.86 -7.37 29.03
CA PRO A 237 -37.76 -6.45 28.35
C PRO A 237 -36.97 -5.65 27.32
N ARG A 238 -37.34 -5.72 26.04
CA ARG A 238 -36.89 -4.75 25.05
C ARG A 238 -37.69 -3.47 25.24
N PHE A 239 -37.02 -2.40 25.60
CA PHE A 239 -37.54 -1.04 25.45
C PHE A 239 -37.38 -0.66 23.97
N LEU A 240 -38.48 -0.55 23.24
CA LEU A 240 -38.51 0.04 21.91
C LEU A 240 -38.30 1.56 22.06
N SER A 241 -37.62 2.20 21.09
CA SER A 241 -37.32 3.64 21.08
C SER A 241 -38.54 4.58 21.05
N THR A 242 -39.76 4.03 21.10
CA THR A 242 -41.03 4.75 21.22
C THR A 242 -41.68 4.64 22.61
N SER A 243 -41.03 3.99 23.58
CA SER A 243 -41.53 3.87 24.95
C SER A 243 -40.90 4.85 25.95
N ALA A 244 -40.10 5.82 25.49
CA ALA A 244 -39.78 6.96 26.33
C ALA A 244 -41.00 7.88 26.33
N ALA A 245 -41.59 8.13 27.50
CA ALA A 245 -42.62 9.15 27.64
C ALA A 245 -42.09 10.46 27.03
N SER A 246 -42.88 11.13 26.20
CA SER A 246 -42.54 12.46 25.69
C SER A 246 -42.38 13.40 26.89
N LEU A 247 -41.13 13.70 27.25
CA LEU A 247 -40.82 14.76 28.21
C LEU A 247 -41.05 16.09 27.50
N ASP A 248 -41.77 17.01 28.15
CA ASP A 248 -42.15 18.32 27.57
C ASP A 248 -40.93 19.07 27.02
N ALA A 249 -41.02 19.43 25.74
CA ALA A 249 -39.91 19.82 24.88
C ALA A 249 -39.32 21.23 25.14
N ALA A 250 -39.42 21.80 26.35
CA ALA A 250 -38.97 23.17 26.59
C ALA A 250 -38.21 23.46 27.90
N SER A 251 -38.14 22.55 28.90
CA SER A 251 -37.57 22.96 30.21
C SER A 251 -36.76 21.93 30.99
N GLN A 252 -36.52 20.71 30.51
CA GLN A 252 -35.69 19.73 31.22
C GLN A 252 -34.62 19.11 30.33
N VAL A 253 -33.45 19.76 30.28
CA VAL A 253 -32.21 19.12 29.80
C VAL A 253 -31.98 17.87 30.65
N PRO A 254 -31.80 16.68 30.05
CA PRO A 254 -31.47 15.46 30.79
C PRO A 254 -30.26 15.69 31.70
N ASN A 255 -30.24 15.06 32.87
CA ASN A 255 -29.16 15.27 33.82
C ASN A 255 -27.83 14.71 33.27
N PHE A 256 -26.94 15.62 32.84
CA PHE A 256 -25.59 15.29 32.36
C PHE A 256 -24.52 15.37 33.47
N THR A 257 -24.89 15.47 34.75
CA THR A 257 -23.94 15.63 35.87
C THR A 257 -22.90 14.49 35.91
N LYS A 258 -23.25 13.30 35.42
CA LYS A 258 -22.29 12.17 35.29
C LYS A 258 -21.18 12.43 34.26
N TYR A 259 -21.45 13.24 33.24
CA TYR A 259 -20.54 13.52 32.12
C TYR A 259 -19.88 14.90 32.21
N THR A 260 -20.44 15.81 33.01
CA THR A 260 -19.84 17.12 33.29
C THR A 260 -18.89 17.02 34.47
N LYS A 261 -17.66 17.51 34.33
CA LYS A 261 -16.76 17.71 35.46
C LYS A 261 -16.97 19.14 35.99
N ALA A 262 -17.15 19.30 37.29
CA ALA A 262 -17.25 20.60 37.97
C ALA A 262 -15.86 21.25 38.18
N THR A 263 -14.97 21.12 37.20
CA THR A 263 -13.59 21.60 37.24
C THR A 263 -13.43 22.77 36.28
N ASP A 264 -12.47 23.64 36.58
CA ASP A 264 -12.11 24.80 35.77
C ASP A 264 -11.99 24.49 34.27
N GLN A 265 -12.62 25.33 33.45
CA GLN A 265 -12.73 25.13 32.01
C GLN A 265 -11.36 25.17 31.32
N ASP A 266 -10.46 26.01 31.82
CA ASP A 266 -9.15 26.22 31.21
C ASP A 266 -8.22 25.01 31.43
N SER A 267 -8.27 24.37 32.59
CA SER A 267 -7.51 23.14 32.86
C SER A 267 -7.90 21.98 31.91
N ASN A 268 -9.19 21.81 31.65
CA ASN A 268 -9.68 20.75 30.74
C ASN A 268 -9.27 21.03 29.29
N ARG A 269 -9.30 22.29 28.86
CA ARG A 269 -8.82 22.71 27.52
C ARG A 269 -7.32 22.51 27.40
N ALA A 270 -6.54 22.92 28.41
CA ALA A 270 -5.10 22.73 28.44
C ALA A 270 -4.72 21.24 28.35
N PHE A 271 -5.40 20.36 29.09
CA PHE A 271 -5.19 18.91 28.98
C PHE A 271 -5.53 18.38 27.58
N SER A 272 -6.64 18.84 27.00
CA SER A 272 -7.05 18.42 25.65
C SER A 272 -6.03 18.86 24.59
N TYR A 273 -5.55 20.11 24.66
CA TYR A 273 -4.51 20.61 23.77
C TYR A 273 -3.16 19.94 24.00
N PHE A 274 -2.83 19.59 25.23
CA PHE A 274 -1.62 18.81 25.52
C PHE A 274 -1.68 17.43 24.87
N MET A 275 -2.82 16.72 24.96
CA MET A 275 -3.00 15.41 24.32
C MET A 275 -2.94 15.51 22.78
N VAL A 276 -3.60 16.50 22.19
CA VAL A 276 -3.56 16.73 20.73
C VAL A 276 -2.16 17.18 20.28
N GLY A 277 -1.53 18.07 21.02
CA GLY A 277 -0.20 18.60 20.72
C GLY A 277 0.90 17.54 20.83
N SER A 278 0.85 16.69 21.86
CA SER A 278 1.80 15.57 22.01
C SER A 278 1.64 14.53 20.89
N LEU A 279 0.41 14.17 20.53
CA LEU A 279 0.15 13.30 19.38
C LEU A 279 0.63 13.94 18.06
N GLY A 280 0.40 15.24 17.89
CA GLY A 280 0.89 16.01 16.74
C GLY A 280 2.41 16.00 16.62
N LEU A 281 3.12 16.15 17.74
CA LEU A 281 4.59 16.12 17.79
C LEU A 281 5.14 14.74 17.38
N VAL A 282 4.56 13.65 17.92
CA VAL A 282 4.97 12.28 17.57
C VAL A 282 4.72 12.01 16.08
N THR A 283 3.57 12.47 15.56
CA THR A 283 3.22 12.31 14.15
C THR A 283 4.17 13.09 13.24
N ALA A 284 4.52 14.34 13.61
CA ALA A 284 5.46 15.16 12.86
C ALA A 284 6.88 14.54 12.86
N ALA A 285 7.32 13.99 13.98
CA ALA A 285 8.60 13.27 14.06
C ALA A 285 8.62 12.04 13.14
N GLY A 286 7.55 11.24 13.13
CA GLY A 286 7.42 10.09 12.23
C GLY A 286 7.34 10.48 10.75
N ALA A 287 6.65 11.58 10.43
CA ALA A 287 6.62 12.13 9.07
C ALA A 287 8.02 12.59 8.63
N LYS A 288 8.78 13.24 9.52
CA LYS A 288 10.15 13.65 9.22
C LYS A 288 11.07 12.46 8.97
N SER A 289 11.00 11.41 9.80
CA SER A 289 11.85 10.22 9.62
C SER A 289 11.53 9.50 8.32
N THR A 290 10.25 9.31 8.01
CA THR A 290 9.84 8.65 6.75
C THR A 290 10.32 9.41 5.52
N VAL A 291 10.16 10.75 5.49
CA VAL A 291 10.67 11.56 4.36
C VAL A 291 12.20 11.51 4.28
N ALA A 292 12.90 11.56 5.43
CA ALA A 292 14.35 11.45 5.46
C ALA A 292 14.83 10.10 4.89
N ASP A 293 14.18 9.00 5.23
CA ASP A 293 14.52 7.67 4.72
C ASP A 293 14.33 7.55 3.20
N PHE A 294 13.28 8.18 2.65
CA PHE A 294 13.12 8.24 1.20
C PHE A 294 14.22 9.07 0.52
N LEU A 295 14.64 10.17 1.13
CA LEU A 295 15.71 11.01 0.60
C LEU A 295 17.07 10.33 0.68
N THR A 296 17.39 9.63 1.78
CA THR A 296 18.64 8.87 1.91
C THR A 296 18.67 7.67 0.97
N ASN A 297 17.52 7.07 0.64
CA ASN A 297 17.45 6.03 -0.38
C ASN A 297 17.68 6.53 -1.81
N MET A 298 17.49 7.84 -2.06
CA MET A 298 17.81 8.48 -3.35
C MET A 298 19.21 9.12 -3.39
N SER A 299 19.90 9.21 -2.25
CA SER A 299 21.24 9.79 -2.16
C SER A 299 22.31 8.77 -2.57
N ALA A 300 23.59 9.20 -2.60
CA ALA A 300 24.70 8.33 -2.98
C ALA A 300 24.77 7.10 -2.05
N SER A 301 24.88 5.91 -2.63
CA SER A 301 24.97 4.66 -1.89
C SER A 301 26.30 4.53 -1.14
N ALA A 302 26.32 3.71 -0.09
CA ALA A 302 27.51 3.48 0.74
C ALA A 302 28.72 2.98 -0.07
N ASP A 303 28.50 2.24 -1.15
CA ASP A 303 29.57 1.77 -2.05
C ASP A 303 30.21 2.94 -2.83
N VAL A 304 29.40 3.90 -3.29
CA VAL A 304 29.91 5.13 -3.92
C VAL A 304 30.65 6.01 -2.92
N LEU A 305 30.21 6.03 -1.66
CA LEU A 305 30.91 6.73 -0.57
C LEU A 305 32.19 6.00 -0.13
N ALA A 306 32.26 4.67 -0.26
CA ALA A 306 33.47 3.90 0.01
C ALA A 306 34.57 4.20 -1.02
N LEU A 307 34.17 4.48 -2.28
CA LEU A 307 35.07 4.99 -3.32
C LEU A 307 35.51 6.45 -3.12
N ALA A 308 35.20 7.07 -1.97
CA ALA A 308 35.59 8.45 -1.68
C ALA A 308 37.10 8.61 -1.45
N LYS A 309 37.79 7.56 -0.97
CA LYS A 309 39.24 7.58 -0.78
C LYS A 309 39.90 6.57 -1.71
N VAL A 310 40.85 7.03 -2.50
CA VAL A 310 41.66 6.17 -3.36
C VAL A 310 43.10 6.25 -2.91
N GLU A 311 43.66 5.09 -2.59
CA GLU A 311 45.07 4.92 -2.27
C GLU A 311 45.83 4.62 -3.57
N VAL A 312 46.92 5.35 -3.80
CA VAL A 312 47.79 5.18 -4.96
C VAL A 312 49.21 4.95 -4.47
N ASP A 313 49.79 3.83 -4.91
CA ASP A 313 51.19 3.52 -4.65
C ASP A 313 52.11 4.35 -5.57
N LEU A 314 52.86 5.27 -4.96
CA LEU A 314 53.78 6.17 -5.64
C LEU A 314 55.00 5.43 -6.23
N SER A 315 55.40 4.30 -5.63
CA SER A 315 56.55 3.49 -6.08
C SER A 315 56.36 2.88 -7.48
N THR A 316 55.11 2.73 -7.92
CA THR A 316 54.78 2.17 -9.24
C THR A 316 54.96 3.21 -10.36
N ILE A 317 55.11 4.50 -10.02
CA ILE A 317 55.15 5.61 -10.97
C ILE A 317 56.59 6.11 -11.15
N PRO A 318 57.27 5.76 -12.26
CA PRO A 318 58.61 6.28 -12.54
C PRO A 318 58.55 7.78 -12.88
N GLU A 319 59.66 8.46 -12.64
CA GLU A 319 59.84 9.88 -12.96
C GLU A 319 59.52 10.18 -14.44
N GLY A 320 58.89 11.33 -14.69
CA GLY A 320 58.51 11.80 -16.03
C GLY A 320 57.27 11.14 -16.64
N LYS A 321 56.66 10.12 -16.00
CA LYS A 321 55.41 9.50 -16.47
C LYS A 321 54.16 10.06 -15.78
N ASN A 322 53.05 9.99 -16.52
CA ASN A 322 51.71 10.37 -16.05
C ASN A 322 50.86 9.13 -15.85
N VAL A 323 50.14 9.08 -14.75
CA VAL A 323 49.11 8.08 -14.47
C VAL A 323 47.75 8.79 -14.38
N ILE A 324 46.75 8.15 -14.98
CA ILE A 324 45.36 8.60 -14.92
C ILE A 324 44.59 7.58 -14.12
N ILE A 325 44.03 8.01 -12.99
CA ILE A 325 43.13 7.19 -12.19
C ILE A 325 41.72 7.78 -12.25
N LYS A 326 40.70 6.96 -11.97
CA LYS A 326 39.32 7.42 -11.89
C LYS A 326 38.93 7.53 -10.42
N TRP A 327 38.59 8.75 -9.97
CA TRP A 327 38.13 9.04 -8.61
C TRP A 327 36.78 9.75 -8.65
N ARG A 328 35.76 9.20 -7.96
CA ARG A 328 34.37 9.71 -7.96
C ARG A 328 33.79 9.96 -9.36
N GLY A 329 34.21 9.16 -10.35
CA GLY A 329 33.79 9.31 -11.74
C GLY A 329 34.59 10.33 -12.56
N LYS A 330 35.43 11.15 -11.93
CA LYS A 330 36.32 12.13 -12.57
C LYS A 330 37.72 11.55 -12.79
N PRO A 331 38.42 11.89 -13.88
CA PRO A 331 39.83 11.52 -14.03
C PRO A 331 40.69 12.36 -13.08
N VAL A 332 41.65 11.74 -12.40
CA VAL A 332 42.71 12.42 -11.65
C VAL A 332 44.04 12.11 -12.33
N PHE A 333 44.81 13.16 -12.60
CA PHE A 333 46.13 13.09 -13.20
C PHE A 333 47.19 13.16 -12.09
N ILE A 334 48.06 12.15 -12.06
CA ILE A 334 49.19 12.08 -11.15
C ILE A 334 50.45 12.02 -12.02
N ARG A 335 51.31 13.03 -11.88
CA ARG A 335 52.59 13.10 -12.58
C ARG A 335 53.72 13.14 -11.57
N HIS A 336 54.71 12.27 -11.78
CA HIS A 336 56.01 12.37 -11.11
C HIS A 336 56.88 13.31 -11.95
N ARG A 337 57.07 14.54 -11.49
CA ARG A 337 57.79 15.60 -12.21
C ARG A 337 59.30 15.40 -12.10
N THR A 338 60.01 15.81 -13.14
CA THR A 338 61.48 15.90 -13.10
C THR A 338 61.92 17.26 -12.56
N GLN A 339 63.16 17.38 -12.07
CA GLN A 339 63.66 18.65 -11.55
C GLN A 339 63.59 19.78 -12.57
N GLY A 340 63.88 19.49 -13.85
CA GLY A 340 63.78 20.48 -14.92
C GLY A 340 62.36 21.02 -15.14
N GLU A 341 61.33 20.20 -14.93
CA GLU A 341 59.93 20.63 -15.01
C GLU A 341 59.50 21.49 -13.82
N ILE A 342 60.04 21.21 -12.64
CA ILE A 342 59.80 22.00 -11.42
C ILE A 342 60.43 23.39 -11.61
N ASP A 343 61.65 23.45 -12.12
CA ASP A 343 62.35 24.71 -12.37
C ASP A 343 61.65 25.52 -13.47
N GLU A 344 61.18 24.87 -14.56
CA GLU A 344 60.37 25.51 -15.60
C GLU A 344 59.08 26.11 -15.02
N ALA A 345 58.34 25.35 -14.20
CA ALA A 345 57.08 25.80 -13.60
C ALA A 345 57.28 27.02 -12.67
N ASN A 346 58.37 27.04 -11.91
CA ASN A 346 58.69 28.14 -10.99
C ASN A 346 59.25 29.38 -11.67
N GLN A 347 59.83 29.25 -12.88
CA GLN A 347 60.37 30.37 -13.65
C GLN A 347 59.29 31.18 -14.38
N VAL A 348 58.08 30.65 -14.53
CA VAL A 348 56.97 31.36 -15.20
C VAL A 348 56.50 32.55 -14.36
N ASP A 349 56.42 33.72 -14.98
CA ASP A 349 55.86 34.92 -14.33
C ASP A 349 54.36 34.74 -14.09
N VAL A 350 54.00 34.63 -12.81
CA VAL A 350 52.63 34.40 -12.31
C VAL A 350 51.66 35.51 -12.73
N SER A 351 52.16 36.73 -12.97
CA SER A 351 51.33 37.87 -13.39
C SER A 351 50.86 37.78 -14.86
N SER A 352 51.56 37.00 -15.68
CA SER A 352 51.19 36.75 -17.07
C SER A 352 50.06 35.72 -17.21
N LEU A 353 49.75 34.98 -16.14
CA LEU A 353 48.71 33.96 -16.11
C LEU A 353 47.35 34.60 -15.88
N ARG A 354 46.31 34.02 -16.50
CA ARG A 354 44.91 34.47 -16.33
C ARG A 354 44.40 34.27 -14.90
N ASP A 355 44.86 33.19 -14.26
CA ASP A 355 44.59 32.83 -12.87
C ASP A 355 45.95 32.75 -12.14
N PRO A 356 46.38 33.84 -11.48
CA PRO A 356 47.68 33.96 -10.83
C PRO A 356 47.80 33.01 -9.63
N GLN A 357 48.50 31.89 -9.80
CA GLN A 357 48.75 30.92 -8.74
C GLN A 357 50.19 30.40 -8.82
N LYS A 358 50.90 30.33 -7.69
CA LYS A 358 52.25 29.76 -7.61
C LYS A 358 52.19 28.24 -7.55
N ASP A 359 53.25 27.57 -8.00
CA ASP A 359 53.33 26.10 -7.95
C ASP A 359 53.31 25.58 -6.49
N SER A 360 53.97 26.27 -5.57
CA SER A 360 53.99 25.94 -4.13
C SER A 360 52.61 25.89 -3.47
N ASP A 361 51.65 26.63 -4.00
CA ASP A 361 50.29 26.69 -3.45
C ASP A 361 49.41 25.57 -4.03
N ARG A 362 49.86 24.91 -5.11
CA ARG A 362 49.15 23.83 -5.80
C ARG A 362 49.62 22.45 -5.38
N VAL A 363 50.89 22.31 -4.98
CA VAL A 363 51.49 21.04 -4.63
C VAL A 363 52.07 21.05 -3.22
N LYS A 364 51.80 20.00 -2.44
CA LYS A 364 52.43 19.79 -1.13
C LYS A 364 53.90 19.38 -1.25
N LYS A 365 54.21 18.50 -2.20
CA LYS A 365 55.56 18.01 -2.52
C LYS A 365 55.88 18.33 -3.99
N PRO A 366 56.97 19.03 -4.31
CA PRO A 366 57.22 19.54 -5.66
C PRO A 366 57.41 18.44 -6.72
N GLU A 367 57.88 17.25 -6.34
CA GLU A 367 58.02 16.11 -7.23
C GLU A 367 56.67 15.49 -7.66
N TRP A 368 55.60 15.69 -6.90
CA TRP A 368 54.28 15.10 -7.16
C TRP A 368 53.25 16.14 -7.56
N LEU A 369 52.79 16.07 -8.82
CA LEU A 369 51.70 16.89 -9.32
C LEU A 369 50.40 16.07 -9.39
N VAL A 370 49.42 16.44 -8.57
CA VAL A 370 48.10 15.80 -8.48
C VAL A 370 47.04 16.82 -8.88
N MET A 371 46.25 16.53 -9.93
CA MET A 371 45.21 17.45 -10.41
C MET A 371 43.99 16.70 -10.92
N LEU A 372 42.81 17.30 -10.81
CA LEU A 372 41.58 16.80 -11.44
C LEU A 372 41.65 17.08 -12.94
N GLY A 373 41.44 16.05 -13.76
CA GLY A 373 41.40 16.12 -15.23
C GLY A 373 40.09 16.68 -15.78
N VAL A 374 39.38 17.51 -15.00
CA VAL A 374 38.16 18.20 -15.41
C VAL A 374 38.52 19.63 -15.74
N CYS A 375 38.47 19.98 -17.02
CA CYS A 375 38.70 21.36 -17.44
C CYS A 375 37.57 22.26 -16.93
N THR A 376 37.94 23.47 -16.51
CA THR A 376 36.99 24.50 -16.01
C THR A 376 36.14 25.12 -17.11
N SER A 377 36.42 24.77 -18.38
CA SER A 377 35.56 25.03 -19.54
C SER A 377 35.29 23.73 -20.29
N ASP A 378 34.15 23.66 -20.96
CA ASP A 378 33.73 22.52 -21.80
C ASP A 378 34.67 22.22 -22.99
N ALA A 379 35.65 23.09 -23.27
CA ALA A 379 36.51 23.01 -24.45
C ALA A 379 37.79 22.17 -24.28
N GLY A 380 38.07 21.60 -23.10
CA GLY A 380 39.10 20.56 -22.93
C GLY A 380 40.57 20.93 -23.21
N ARG A 381 40.94 22.23 -23.24
CA ARG A 381 42.34 22.67 -23.52
C ARG A 381 43.04 23.19 -22.27
N ALA A 382 44.25 22.69 -22.00
CA ALA A 382 44.97 22.88 -20.73
C ALA A 382 45.85 24.14 -20.59
N ARG A 383 46.17 24.88 -21.67
CA ARG A 383 46.97 26.13 -21.57
C ARG A 383 46.45 27.29 -22.43
N ARG A 384 46.00 27.02 -23.66
CA ARG A 384 45.31 28.01 -24.50
C ARG A 384 43.92 27.50 -24.83
N GLY A 385 42.94 28.09 -24.19
CA GLY A 385 41.53 27.74 -24.35
C GLY A 385 40.64 28.77 -23.67
N PRO A 386 39.32 28.64 -23.82
CA PRO A 386 38.36 29.53 -23.18
C PRO A 386 38.29 29.37 -21.64
N ALA A 387 38.99 28.39 -21.06
CA ALA A 387 39.04 28.09 -19.63
C ALA A 387 39.34 29.34 -18.78
N PRO A 388 38.48 29.68 -17.81
CA PRO A 388 38.67 30.85 -16.95
C PRO A 388 39.65 30.61 -15.79
N LEU A 389 39.78 29.36 -15.34
CA LEU A 389 40.50 28.97 -14.11
C LEU A 389 41.46 27.80 -14.38
N ASN A 390 42.51 27.68 -13.54
CA ASN A 390 43.42 26.54 -13.58
C ASN A 390 42.72 25.22 -13.20
N LEU A 391 43.36 24.07 -13.46
CA LEU A 391 42.83 22.77 -13.05
C LEU A 391 42.74 22.70 -11.52
N GLU A 392 41.64 22.13 -11.02
CA GLU A 392 41.41 21.95 -9.58
C GLU A 392 42.35 20.87 -9.03
N VAL A 393 42.90 21.11 -7.84
CA VAL A 393 43.71 20.14 -7.10
C VAL A 393 42.79 19.44 -6.10
N PRO A 394 42.64 18.10 -6.14
CA PRO A 394 41.80 17.40 -5.17
C PRO A 394 42.44 17.48 -3.78
N GLU A 395 41.64 17.27 -2.73
CA GLU A 395 42.20 17.07 -1.39
C GLU A 395 42.95 15.74 -1.37
N TYR A 396 44.23 15.76 -1.04
CA TYR A 396 45.06 14.57 -0.96
C TYR A 396 46.03 14.70 0.21
N ASP A 397 46.45 13.58 0.79
CA ASP A 397 47.51 13.54 1.79
C ASP A 397 48.46 12.36 1.56
N PHE A 398 49.68 12.52 2.05
CA PHE A 398 50.65 11.42 2.07
C PHE A 398 50.46 10.66 3.37
N ASP A 399 50.38 9.33 3.31
CA ASP A 399 50.19 8.52 4.51
C ASP A 399 51.39 8.69 5.46
N ALA A 400 51.10 8.90 6.75
CA ALA A 400 52.12 9.10 7.78
C ALA A 400 52.86 7.81 8.14
N GLY A 401 52.27 6.64 7.82
CA GLY A 401 52.88 5.33 8.05
C GLY A 401 53.71 4.80 6.88
N ASP A 402 53.40 5.23 5.65
CA ASP A 402 54.04 4.78 4.41
C ASP A 402 54.16 5.98 3.45
N GLU A 403 55.34 6.62 3.37
CA GLU A 403 55.54 7.81 2.52
C GLU A 403 55.32 7.55 1.02
N ASN A 404 55.27 6.27 0.62
CA ASN A 404 55.02 5.82 -0.74
C ASN A 404 53.53 5.69 -1.08
N LYS A 405 52.61 6.03 -0.17
CA LYS A 405 51.17 5.98 -0.43
C LYS A 405 50.57 7.38 -0.46
N LEU A 406 49.82 7.64 -1.52
CA LEU A 406 49.04 8.86 -1.71
C LEU A 406 47.56 8.53 -1.52
N ILE A 407 46.92 9.22 -0.58
CA ILE A 407 45.48 9.09 -0.31
C ILE A 407 44.79 10.30 -0.92
N ILE A 408 43.85 10.06 -1.83
CA ILE A 408 43.06 11.11 -2.49
C ILE A 408 41.62 11.03 -1.97
N GLY A 409 41.17 12.10 -1.29
CA GLY A 409 39.78 12.32 -0.85
C GLY A 409 39.51 12.33 0.65
#